data_AF-E3QJP1-F1
#
_entry.id   AF-E3QJP1-F1
#
_cell.length_a   1.000
_cell.length_b   1.000
_cell.length_c   1.000
_cell.angle_alpha   90.00
_cell.angle_beta   90.00
_cell.angle_gamma   90.00
#
_symmetry.space_group_name_H-M   'P 1'
#
loop_
_entity.id
_entity.type
_entity.pdbx_description
1 polymer ?
#
loop_
_entity_poly.entity_id
_entity_poly.type
_entity_poly.pdbx_seq_one_letter_code
_entity_poly.pdbx_strand_id
1 'polypeptide(L)'
;MASKEVKFEAVSMDAEESDSESQSLLDREQRMKTTSSQRLRNWTFLAVNAFVLLLNIGVLLMVTTPKVVDEATKMITYPRLPHEEWIEDVINFELQSYDDKFSNHGEFRGVTRPELDHAWDSMMLRNFTVRIPKPGWREHSTPTSILTEFQDEDGGIMGTFSFIHNLHCLKTIRQYMLPEDYPRVAAMYQPTPDSPIPTHIDHCIDILRQSELCHADMALMTFEWRENEPNPVNIHHTPHICANTERITSFLERVSVPPFGLTMNPFTGKRPLWDVPNHA
;
A
#
# COMPACT_ATOMS: atom_id res chain seq x y z
N MET A 1 108.22 24.06 -87.92
CA MET A 1 108.29 24.17 -86.44
C MET A 1 106.97 24.72 -85.96
N ALA A 2 106.24 23.93 -85.17
CA ALA A 2 104.86 24.21 -84.78
C ALA A 2 104.79 25.24 -83.66
N SER A 3 103.87 26.20 -83.79
CA SER A 3 103.45 27.11 -82.72
C SER A 3 102.11 26.61 -82.17
N LYS A 4 102.02 26.46 -80.85
CA LYS A 4 100.80 26.06 -80.11
C LYS A 4 100.04 27.32 -79.72
N GLU A 5 98.77 27.43 -80.15
CA GLU A 5 97.80 28.33 -79.52
C GLU A 5 96.89 27.54 -78.57
N VAL A 6 96.66 28.13 -77.40
CA VAL A 6 95.75 27.68 -76.35
C VAL A 6 94.44 28.44 -76.51
N LYS A 7 93.28 27.77 -76.36
CA LYS A 7 92.00 28.45 -76.20
C LYS A 7 91.15 27.79 -75.11
N PHE A 8 90.65 28.66 -74.23
CA PHE A 8 89.91 28.43 -72.99
C PHE A 8 88.51 27.80 -73.21
N GLU A 9 88.12 26.95 -72.25
CA GLU A 9 86.76 26.41 -72.06
C GLU A 9 85.96 27.37 -71.17
N ALA A 10 84.75 27.73 -71.59
CA ALA A 10 83.82 28.55 -70.80
C ALA A 10 82.85 27.64 -70.03
N VAL A 11 82.81 27.79 -68.71
CA VAL A 11 81.85 27.14 -67.81
C VAL A 11 80.54 27.94 -67.84
N SER A 12 79.42 27.30 -68.18
CA SER A 12 78.08 27.88 -68.00
C SER A 12 77.57 27.58 -66.59
N MET A 13 77.51 28.61 -65.76
CA MET A 13 76.74 28.68 -64.52
C MET A 13 75.46 29.47 -64.86
N ASP A 14 74.36 29.22 -64.15
CA ASP A 14 73.07 29.94 -64.21
C ASP A 14 71.98 29.28 -65.09
N ALA A 15 71.45 28.14 -64.64
CA ALA A 15 70.13 27.64 -65.07
C ALA A 15 69.39 26.76 -64.04
N GLU A 16 70.06 26.23 -63.00
CA GLU A 16 69.47 25.23 -62.09
C GLU A 16 68.78 25.80 -60.84
N GLU A 17 69.00 27.07 -60.48
CA GLU A 17 68.53 27.60 -59.18
C GLU A 17 67.05 28.03 -59.17
N SER A 18 66.49 28.41 -60.34
CA SER A 18 65.10 28.92 -60.43
C SER A 18 64.02 27.84 -60.37
N ASP A 19 64.32 26.61 -60.78
CA ASP A 19 63.34 25.50 -60.81
C ASP A 19 63.21 24.80 -59.45
N SER A 20 64.24 24.94 -58.61
CA SER A 20 64.28 24.42 -57.24
C SER A 20 63.30 25.17 -56.31
N GLU A 21 63.28 26.51 -56.38
CA GLU A 21 62.43 27.32 -55.50
C GLU A 21 60.94 27.15 -55.82
N SER A 22 60.57 27.09 -57.10
CA SER A 22 59.18 26.92 -57.56
C SER A 22 58.63 25.55 -57.15
N GLN A 23 59.42 24.48 -57.28
CA GLN A 23 59.07 23.15 -56.79
C GLN A 23 58.94 23.13 -55.26
N SER A 24 59.83 23.81 -54.52
CA SER A 24 59.74 23.90 -53.06
C SER A 24 58.47 24.63 -52.57
N LEU A 25 58.03 25.66 -53.31
CA LEU A 25 56.83 26.43 -52.98
C LEU A 25 55.55 25.64 -53.28
N LEU A 26 55.52 24.91 -54.40
CA LEU A 26 54.41 24.00 -54.73
C LEU A 26 54.31 22.86 -53.70
N ASP A 27 55.43 22.25 -53.31
CA ASP A 27 55.45 21.22 -52.27
C ASP A 27 54.98 21.77 -50.91
N ARG A 28 55.33 23.02 -50.58
CA ARG A 28 54.87 23.68 -49.36
C ARG A 28 53.37 23.97 -49.38
N GLU A 29 52.82 24.39 -50.51
CA GLU A 29 51.39 24.65 -50.67
C GLU A 29 50.57 23.35 -50.65
N GLN A 30 51.10 22.28 -51.25
CA GLN A 30 50.50 20.96 -51.27
C GLN A 30 50.56 20.30 -49.88
N ARG A 31 51.67 20.49 -49.14
CA ARG A 31 51.80 20.11 -47.74
C ARG A 31 50.85 20.90 -46.84
N MET A 32 50.64 22.19 -47.09
CA MET A 32 49.65 23.00 -46.35
C MET A 32 48.20 22.55 -46.61
N LYS A 33 47.83 22.27 -47.86
CA LYS A 33 46.49 21.76 -48.24
C LYS A 33 46.20 20.40 -47.64
N THR A 34 47.17 19.48 -47.65
CA THR A 34 47.04 18.15 -47.01
C THR A 34 46.94 18.25 -45.49
N THR A 35 47.71 19.14 -44.84
CA THR A 35 47.64 19.35 -43.38
C THR A 35 46.29 19.97 -42.96
N SER A 36 45.74 20.90 -43.76
CA SER A 36 44.42 21.50 -43.53
C SER A 36 43.27 20.50 -43.67
N SER A 37 43.32 19.68 -44.73
CA SER A 37 42.36 18.58 -44.96
C SER A 37 42.41 17.53 -43.84
N GLN A 38 43.60 17.17 -43.38
CA GLN A 38 43.80 16.24 -42.26
C GLN A 38 43.22 16.81 -40.96
N ARG A 39 43.41 18.12 -40.70
CA ARG A 39 42.84 18.80 -39.52
C ARG A 39 41.31 18.80 -39.57
N LEU A 40 40.71 19.12 -40.71
CA LEU A 40 39.25 19.09 -40.87
C LEU A 40 38.70 17.67 -40.63
N ARG A 41 39.35 16.63 -41.17
CA ARG A 41 38.97 15.23 -40.95
C ARG A 41 39.08 14.79 -39.48
N ASN A 42 40.07 15.30 -38.76
CA ASN A 42 40.23 15.01 -37.33
C ASN A 42 39.14 15.73 -36.49
N TRP A 43 38.78 16.96 -36.84
CA TRP A 43 37.69 17.69 -36.18
C TRP A 43 36.32 17.06 -36.46
N THR A 44 36.05 16.60 -37.68
CA THR A 44 34.81 15.88 -37.97
C THR A 44 34.75 14.55 -37.23
N PHE A 45 35.85 13.81 -37.15
CA PHE A 45 35.92 12.58 -36.35
C PHE A 45 35.66 12.85 -34.86
N LEU A 46 36.26 13.91 -34.29
CA LEU A 46 36.03 14.29 -32.90
C LEU A 46 34.56 14.68 -32.64
N ALA A 47 33.95 15.45 -33.55
CA ALA A 47 32.55 15.85 -33.45
C ALA A 47 31.59 14.65 -33.50
N VAL A 48 31.84 13.68 -34.38
CA VAL A 48 31.05 12.44 -34.45
C VAL A 48 31.17 11.63 -33.15
N ASN A 49 32.39 11.46 -32.63
CA ASN A 49 32.60 10.74 -31.37
C ASN A 49 31.96 11.47 -30.18
N ALA A 50 32.04 12.80 -30.13
CA ALA A 50 31.37 13.59 -29.10
C ALA A 50 29.84 13.47 -29.17
N PHE A 51 29.27 13.47 -30.39
CA PHE A 51 27.85 13.25 -30.59
C PHE A 51 27.41 11.85 -30.13
N VAL A 52 28.16 10.81 -30.50
CA VAL A 52 27.90 9.43 -30.06
C VAL A 52 28.02 9.32 -28.54
N LEU A 53 29.01 9.95 -27.92
CA LEU A 53 29.18 9.97 -26.47
C LEU A 53 27.98 10.64 -25.78
N LEU A 54 27.53 11.79 -26.27
CA LEU A 54 26.36 12.49 -25.74
C LEU A 54 25.08 11.65 -25.88
N LEU A 55 24.92 10.93 -27.00
CA LEU A 55 23.79 10.03 -27.22
C LEU A 55 23.83 8.86 -26.23
N ASN A 56 25.00 8.25 -26.02
CA ASN A 56 25.17 7.17 -25.04
C ASN A 56 24.94 7.65 -23.60
N ILE A 57 25.41 8.85 -23.23
CA ILE A 57 25.11 9.47 -21.94
C ILE A 57 23.61 9.73 -21.79
N GLY A 58 22.95 10.22 -22.84
CA GLY A 58 21.49 10.44 -22.85
C GLY A 58 20.70 9.16 -22.64
N VAL A 59 21.09 8.06 -23.31
CA VAL A 59 20.47 6.74 -23.11
C VAL A 59 20.76 6.19 -21.71
N LEU A 60 22.00 6.31 -21.23
CA LEU A 60 22.36 5.88 -19.88
C LEU A 60 21.56 6.66 -18.84
N LEU A 61 21.43 7.98 -18.98
CA LEU A 61 20.59 8.80 -18.10
C LEU A 61 19.12 8.39 -18.21
N MET A 62 18.58 8.11 -19.40
CA MET A 62 17.20 7.62 -19.54
C MET A 62 16.96 6.25 -18.89
N VAL A 63 17.96 5.38 -18.87
CA VAL A 63 17.90 4.04 -18.24
C VAL A 63 18.16 4.10 -16.74
N THR A 64 19.01 5.03 -16.28
CA THR A 64 19.44 5.15 -14.88
C THR A 64 18.67 6.21 -14.11
N THR A 65 17.95 7.12 -14.77
CA THR A 65 16.90 7.89 -14.11
C THR A 65 15.91 6.87 -13.58
N PRO A 66 15.76 6.73 -12.25
CA PRO A 66 14.70 5.89 -11.73
C PRO A 66 13.40 6.35 -12.38
N LYS A 67 12.54 5.42 -12.75
CA LYS A 67 11.16 5.76 -13.08
C LYS A 67 10.52 6.29 -11.79
N VAL A 68 10.77 7.57 -11.46
CA VAL A 68 10.23 8.26 -10.26
C VAL A 68 8.72 8.51 -10.40
N VAL A 69 8.16 8.13 -11.54
CA VAL A 69 6.72 7.94 -11.75
C VAL A 69 6.54 6.42 -11.85
N ASP A 70 6.27 5.69 -10.76
CA ASP A 70 4.89 5.43 -10.32
C ASP A 70 4.87 4.50 -9.07
N GLU A 71 5.82 4.63 -8.15
CA GLU A 71 5.90 3.74 -6.96
C GLU A 71 5.26 4.36 -5.71
N ALA A 72 5.20 5.70 -5.64
CA ALA A 72 4.52 6.44 -4.57
C ALA A 72 2.98 6.49 -4.73
N THR A 73 2.44 6.02 -5.85
CA THR A 73 1.02 6.20 -6.20
C THR A 73 0.35 4.95 -6.78
N LYS A 74 0.80 3.75 -6.39
CA LYS A 74 -0.17 2.66 -6.25
C LYS A 74 -1.05 2.95 -5.05
N MET A 75 -1.85 4.03 -5.14
CA MET A 75 -2.98 4.22 -4.25
C MET A 75 -3.78 2.93 -4.35
N ILE A 76 -3.97 2.26 -3.22
CA ILE A 76 -4.90 1.15 -3.15
C ILE A 76 -6.26 1.76 -3.48
N THR A 77 -6.72 1.56 -4.71
CA THR A 77 -7.98 2.14 -5.17
C THR A 77 -9.10 1.35 -4.52
N TYR A 78 -9.52 1.80 -3.33
CA TYR A 78 -10.70 1.26 -2.69
C TYR A 78 -11.96 1.81 -3.37
N PRO A 79 -13.01 0.99 -3.54
CA PRO A 79 -14.31 1.51 -3.93
C PRO A 79 -14.78 2.53 -2.89
N ARG A 80 -15.21 3.70 -3.37
CA ARG A 80 -15.68 4.78 -2.51
C ARG A 80 -16.89 4.34 -1.71
N LEU A 81 -16.81 4.45 -0.40
CA LEU A 81 -17.96 4.23 0.48
C LEU A 81 -18.87 5.46 0.45
N PRO A 82 -20.20 5.30 0.58
CA PRO A 82 -21.12 6.43 0.62
C PRO A 82 -20.84 7.48 1.70
N HIS A 83 -20.13 7.08 2.75
CA HIS A 83 -19.78 7.90 3.90
C HIS A 83 -18.28 8.14 4.00
N GLU A 84 -17.53 7.97 2.90
CA GLU A 84 -16.07 8.10 2.89
C GLU A 84 -15.60 9.46 3.41
N GLU A 85 -16.29 10.56 3.06
CA GLU A 85 -15.97 11.90 3.59
C GLU A 85 -16.01 11.98 5.13
N TRP A 86 -16.85 11.16 5.78
CA TRP A 86 -16.94 11.11 7.24
C TRP A 86 -15.81 10.30 7.90
N ILE A 87 -15.18 9.40 7.14
CA ILE A 87 -14.15 8.48 7.65
C ILE A 87 -12.79 8.66 6.96
N GLU A 88 -12.64 9.68 6.11
CA GLU A 88 -11.46 9.92 5.27
C GLU A 88 -10.20 10.06 6.13
N ASP A 89 -10.31 10.76 7.27
CA ASP A 89 -9.21 10.95 8.21
C ASP A 89 -8.87 9.68 9.00
N VAL A 90 -9.67 8.61 8.92
CA VAL A 90 -9.50 7.38 9.68
C VAL A 90 -8.91 6.26 8.83
N ILE A 91 -9.26 6.20 7.53
CA ILE A 91 -8.81 5.15 6.62
C ILE A 91 -7.29 5.26 6.43
N ASN A 92 -6.57 4.41 7.13
CA ASN A 92 -5.12 4.28 7.00
C ASN A 92 -4.73 2.83 7.16
N PHE A 93 -3.88 2.37 6.25
CA PHE A 93 -3.40 1.00 6.22
C PHE A 93 -1.89 0.98 6.40
N GLU A 94 -1.42 -0.01 7.14
CA GLU A 94 -0.02 -0.25 7.42
C GLU A 94 0.28 -1.75 7.26
N LEU A 95 1.54 -2.06 6.97
CA LEU A 95 1.98 -3.44 6.91
C LEU A 95 2.25 -3.95 8.32
N GLN A 96 1.58 -5.04 8.70
CA GLN A 96 1.84 -5.74 9.95
C GLN A 96 2.03 -7.24 9.70
N SER A 97 2.89 -7.88 10.49
CA SER A 97 2.98 -9.34 10.52
C SER A 97 2.19 -9.87 11.70
N TYR A 98 1.46 -10.98 11.51
CA TYR A 98 0.72 -11.61 12.58
C TYR A 98 1.65 -12.27 13.62
N ASP A 99 1.17 -12.35 14.86
CA ASP A 99 1.80 -13.12 15.92
C ASP A 99 1.46 -14.61 15.79
N ASP A 100 2.29 -15.34 15.05
CA ASP A 100 2.02 -16.69 14.55
C ASP A 100 2.43 -17.83 15.49
N LYS A 101 2.86 -17.53 16.72
CA LYS A 101 3.25 -18.61 17.65
C LYS A 101 2.01 -19.35 18.19
N PHE A 102 2.13 -20.65 18.38
CA PHE A 102 1.03 -21.51 18.79
C PHE A 102 0.77 -21.55 20.31
N SER A 103 1.71 -21.06 21.13
CA SER A 103 1.59 -21.10 22.59
C SER A 103 0.57 -20.08 23.13
N ASN A 104 0.16 -20.22 24.39
CA ASN A 104 -0.63 -19.19 25.08
C ASN A 104 0.27 -17.99 25.43
N HIS A 105 0.18 -16.91 24.66
CA HIS A 105 0.91 -15.65 24.90
C HIS A 105 0.14 -14.43 24.39
N GLY A 106 0.56 -13.23 24.76
CA GLY A 106 -0.14 -12.01 24.38
C GLY A 106 -1.47 -11.82 25.11
N GLU A 107 -2.09 -10.68 24.87
CA GLU A 107 -3.22 -10.21 25.67
C GLU A 107 -4.55 -10.91 25.31
N PHE A 108 -4.72 -11.30 24.04
CA PHE A 108 -6.00 -11.72 23.47
C PHE A 108 -6.23 -13.25 23.42
N ARG A 109 -5.32 -14.07 23.94
CA ARG A 109 -5.46 -15.54 23.98
C ARG A 109 -5.04 -16.16 25.32
N GLY A 110 -5.23 -17.46 25.43
CA GLY A 110 -4.94 -18.26 26.62
C GLY A 110 -6.17 -18.55 27.48
N VAL A 111 -5.90 -18.98 28.72
CA VAL A 111 -6.95 -19.34 29.68
C VAL A 111 -7.81 -18.14 30.05
N THR A 112 -9.06 -18.42 30.39
CA THR A 112 -10.01 -17.41 30.87
C THR A 112 -9.46 -16.71 32.10
N ARG A 113 -9.41 -15.38 32.05
CA ARG A 113 -8.92 -14.52 33.12
C ARG A 113 -9.53 -13.12 32.96
N PRO A 114 -9.70 -12.35 34.04
CA PRO A 114 -10.26 -11.01 33.97
C PRO A 114 -9.53 -10.07 33.00
N GLU A 115 -8.20 -10.19 32.90
CA GLU A 115 -7.39 -9.37 32.01
C GLU A 115 -7.69 -9.67 30.53
N LEU A 116 -7.97 -10.93 30.19
CA LEU A 116 -8.34 -11.34 28.83
C LEU A 116 -9.70 -10.80 28.46
N ASP A 117 -10.68 -10.90 29.35
CA ASP A 117 -12.01 -10.34 29.12
C ASP A 117 -11.96 -8.81 28.98
N HIS A 118 -11.12 -8.15 29.80
CA HIS A 118 -10.87 -6.72 29.67
C HIS A 118 -10.23 -6.38 28.33
N ALA A 119 -9.25 -7.14 27.86
CA ALA A 119 -8.60 -6.94 26.57
C ALA A 119 -9.62 -7.00 25.43
N TRP A 120 -10.43 -8.06 25.38
CA TRP A 120 -11.51 -8.19 24.40
C TRP A 120 -12.55 -7.06 24.50
N ASP A 121 -12.93 -6.65 25.71
CA ASP A 121 -13.83 -5.52 25.92
C ASP A 121 -13.24 -4.19 25.44
N SER A 122 -11.93 -4.02 25.61
CA SER A 122 -11.20 -2.78 25.28
C SER A 122 -11.07 -2.54 23.78
N MET A 123 -11.27 -3.57 22.93
CA MET A 123 -11.38 -3.43 21.47
C MET A 123 -12.70 -2.80 21.01
N MET A 124 -13.14 -1.75 21.72
CA MET A 124 -14.34 -0.96 21.39
C MET A 124 -15.65 -1.76 21.44
N LEU A 125 -15.67 -2.88 22.18
CA LEU A 125 -16.84 -3.72 22.36
C LEU A 125 -17.73 -3.30 23.54
N ARG A 126 -17.29 -2.32 24.35
CA ARG A 126 -18.12 -1.73 25.42
C ARG A 126 -19.23 -0.83 24.88
N ASN A 127 -18.90 0.04 23.92
CA ASN A 127 -19.81 1.02 23.31
C ASN A 127 -19.65 1.03 21.79
N PHE A 128 -20.22 0.02 21.14
CA PHE A 128 -20.13 -0.15 19.68
C PHE A 128 -21.23 0.56 18.89
N THR A 129 -22.12 1.30 19.57
CA THR A 129 -23.15 2.11 18.91
C THR A 129 -22.55 3.45 18.51
N VAL A 130 -22.64 3.79 17.22
CA VAL A 130 -22.15 5.06 16.68
C VAL A 130 -23.28 5.94 16.20
N ARG A 131 -23.08 7.26 16.30
CA ARG A 131 -23.97 8.27 15.73
C ARG A 131 -23.55 8.62 14.32
N ILE A 132 -24.30 8.10 13.35
CA ILE A 132 -24.09 8.40 11.93
C ILE A 132 -24.74 9.75 11.60
N PRO A 133 -23.99 10.73 11.07
CA PRO A 133 -24.52 12.03 10.69
C PRO A 133 -25.46 11.94 9.48
N LYS A 134 -26.47 12.80 9.44
CA LYS A 134 -27.33 13.04 8.26
C LYS A 134 -26.71 14.17 7.40
N PRO A 135 -26.90 14.21 6.07
CA PRO A 135 -27.76 13.36 5.24
C PRO A 135 -27.08 12.16 4.56
N GLY A 136 -25.73 12.09 4.53
CA GLY A 136 -24.97 11.27 3.58
C GLY A 136 -25.26 9.75 3.55
N TRP A 137 -25.83 9.19 4.63
CA TRP A 137 -26.12 7.75 4.71
C TRP A 137 -27.51 7.34 4.21
N ARG A 138 -28.51 8.25 4.25
CA ARG A 138 -29.93 7.88 4.01
C ARG A 138 -30.20 7.43 2.58
N GLU A 139 -29.44 7.93 1.61
CA GLU A 139 -29.63 7.58 0.19
C GLU A 139 -29.23 6.14 -0.14
N HIS A 140 -28.51 5.46 0.75
CA HIS A 140 -27.89 4.16 0.50
C HIS A 140 -28.48 3.01 1.34
N SER A 141 -29.38 3.32 2.27
CA SER A 141 -30.23 2.29 2.89
C SER A 141 -31.30 1.81 1.91
N THR A 142 -31.75 0.56 2.04
CA THR A 142 -32.87 0.04 1.25
C THR A 142 -34.04 1.03 1.28
N PRO A 143 -34.57 1.48 0.13
CA PRO A 143 -35.51 2.61 0.05
C PRO A 143 -36.79 2.49 0.90
N THR A 144 -37.08 1.30 1.40
CA THR A 144 -38.26 0.95 2.20
C THR A 144 -37.99 0.90 3.71
N SER A 145 -36.73 1.09 4.15
CA SER A 145 -36.34 0.89 5.54
C SER A 145 -36.51 2.16 6.37
N ILE A 146 -37.19 2.04 7.52
CA ILE A 146 -37.23 3.11 8.52
C ILE A 146 -36.03 2.93 9.45
N LEU A 147 -35.04 3.80 9.30
CA LEU A 147 -33.82 3.78 10.11
C LEU A 147 -34.11 4.22 11.56
N THR A 148 -33.33 3.67 12.51
CA THR A 148 -33.42 4.07 13.92
C THR A 148 -32.74 5.42 14.09
N GLU A 149 -33.48 6.42 14.56
CA GLU A 149 -33.00 7.78 14.76
C GLU A 149 -32.90 8.14 16.24
N PHE A 150 -31.86 8.88 16.58
CA PHE A 150 -31.74 9.45 17.91
C PHE A 150 -32.75 10.59 18.12
N GLN A 151 -33.31 10.66 19.33
CA GLN A 151 -34.40 11.56 19.72
C GLN A 151 -33.92 12.78 20.52
N ASP A 152 -32.60 12.95 20.67
CA ASP A 152 -31.99 14.12 21.29
C ASP A 152 -31.78 15.25 20.28
N GLU A 153 -31.31 16.40 20.77
CA GLU A 153 -31.12 17.61 19.95
C GLU A 153 -30.11 17.41 18.80
N ASP A 154 -29.12 16.55 19.01
CA ASP A 154 -28.07 16.24 18.02
C ASP A 154 -28.59 15.36 16.87
N GLY A 155 -29.63 14.55 17.11
CA GLY A 155 -30.24 13.67 16.10
C GLY A 155 -29.25 12.71 15.43
N GLY A 156 -29.51 12.33 14.18
CA GLY A 156 -28.67 11.35 13.47
C GLY A 156 -29.21 9.92 13.56
N ILE A 157 -28.45 8.98 13.01
CA ILE A 157 -28.88 7.60 12.81
C ILE A 157 -28.04 6.68 13.68
N MET A 158 -28.70 5.76 14.38
CA MET A 158 -28.05 4.72 15.15
C MET A 158 -27.45 3.69 14.18
N GLY A 159 -26.16 3.40 14.34
CA GLY A 159 -25.49 2.38 13.58
C GLY A 159 -24.31 1.76 14.30
N THR A 160 -23.59 0.90 13.59
CA THR A 160 -22.31 0.32 14.02
C THR A 160 -21.46 0.06 12.78
N PHE A 161 -20.15 0.03 12.94
CA PHE A 161 -19.25 -0.36 11.85
C PHE A 161 -19.20 -1.89 11.72
N SER A 162 -19.17 -2.38 10.48
CA SER A 162 -19.17 -3.83 10.19
C SER A 162 -18.05 -4.57 10.91
N PHE A 163 -16.82 -4.03 10.94
CA PHE A 163 -15.69 -4.68 11.63
C PHE A 163 -15.91 -4.79 13.15
N ILE A 164 -16.63 -3.86 13.78
CA ILE A 164 -16.97 -3.95 15.20
C ILE A 164 -18.00 -5.05 15.44
N HIS A 165 -19.01 -5.15 14.57
CA HIS A 165 -19.96 -6.26 14.62
C HIS A 165 -19.24 -7.62 14.45
N ASN A 166 -18.27 -7.71 13.56
CA ASN A 166 -17.44 -8.90 13.38
C ASN A 166 -16.63 -9.24 14.64
N LEU A 167 -15.98 -8.25 15.27
CA LEU A 167 -15.26 -8.47 16.53
C LEU A 167 -16.20 -8.91 17.66
N HIS A 168 -17.41 -8.35 17.72
CA HIS A 168 -18.46 -8.81 18.63
C HIS A 168 -18.83 -10.27 18.38
N CYS A 169 -19.08 -10.65 17.12
CA CYS A 169 -19.37 -12.03 16.73
C CYS A 169 -18.24 -12.99 17.15
N LEU A 170 -16.97 -12.62 16.90
CA LEU A 170 -15.81 -13.43 17.26
C LEU A 170 -15.70 -13.62 18.77
N LYS A 171 -15.90 -12.56 19.55
CA LYS A 171 -15.93 -12.64 21.02
C LYS A 171 -17.06 -13.56 21.51
N THR A 172 -18.26 -13.43 20.94
CA THR A 172 -19.43 -14.25 21.31
C THR A 172 -19.17 -15.73 21.01
N ILE A 173 -18.59 -16.06 19.85
CA ILE A 173 -18.19 -17.44 19.51
C ILE A 173 -17.16 -17.97 20.52
N ARG A 174 -16.13 -17.18 20.84
CA ARG A 174 -15.12 -17.56 21.85
C ARG A 174 -15.76 -17.91 23.19
N GLN A 175 -16.67 -17.07 23.68
CA GLN A 175 -17.36 -17.31 24.96
C GLN A 175 -18.31 -18.51 24.88
N TYR A 176 -19.00 -18.71 23.75
CA TYR A 176 -19.87 -19.86 23.52
C TYR A 176 -19.10 -21.19 23.58
N MET A 177 -17.86 -21.24 23.10
CA MET A 177 -16.99 -22.42 23.16
C MET A 177 -16.54 -22.79 24.58
N LEU A 178 -16.77 -21.92 25.57
CA LEU A 178 -16.30 -22.05 26.94
C LEU A 178 -17.48 -21.94 27.93
N PRO A 179 -18.46 -22.87 27.88
CA PRO A 179 -19.70 -22.75 28.63
C PRO A 179 -19.53 -22.81 30.16
N GLU A 180 -18.48 -23.48 30.66
CA GLU A 180 -18.16 -23.56 32.09
C GLU A 180 -17.70 -22.20 32.62
N ASP A 181 -16.91 -21.48 31.83
CA ASP A 181 -16.38 -20.16 32.17
C ASP A 181 -17.40 -19.04 31.92
N TYR A 182 -18.27 -19.20 30.92
CA TYR A 182 -19.27 -18.22 30.52
C TYR A 182 -20.70 -18.78 30.58
N PRO A 183 -21.21 -19.14 31.78
CA PRO A 183 -22.52 -19.78 31.93
C PRO A 183 -23.68 -18.90 31.47
N ARG A 184 -23.54 -17.57 31.54
CA ARG A 184 -24.56 -16.62 31.04
C ARG A 184 -24.68 -16.68 29.51
N VAL A 185 -23.56 -16.83 28.80
CA VAL A 185 -23.54 -16.96 27.35
C VAL A 185 -24.11 -18.31 26.95
N ALA A 186 -23.71 -19.38 27.63
CA ALA A 186 -24.28 -20.71 27.43
C ALA A 186 -25.80 -20.75 27.65
N ALA A 187 -26.30 -20.04 28.68
CA ALA A 187 -27.73 -19.93 28.95
C ALA A 187 -28.49 -19.13 27.89
N MET A 188 -27.86 -18.11 27.29
CA MET A 188 -28.46 -17.29 26.24
C MET A 188 -28.50 -18.00 24.88
N TYR A 189 -27.47 -18.79 24.58
CA TYR A 189 -27.30 -19.46 23.29
C TYR A 189 -27.35 -20.97 23.47
N GLN A 190 -28.55 -21.49 23.76
CA GLN A 190 -28.75 -22.93 23.95
C GLN A 190 -28.95 -23.63 22.61
N PRO A 191 -28.24 -24.74 22.36
CA PRO A 191 -28.49 -25.56 21.18
C PRO A 191 -29.85 -26.28 21.30
N THR A 192 -30.48 -26.57 20.17
CA THR A 192 -31.71 -27.36 20.11
C THR A 192 -31.48 -28.63 19.28
N PRO A 193 -32.34 -29.67 19.38
CA PRO A 193 -32.20 -30.86 18.55
C PRO A 193 -32.15 -30.56 17.05
N ASP A 194 -32.88 -29.54 16.60
CA ASP A 194 -32.93 -29.12 15.19
C ASP A 194 -31.86 -28.07 14.83
N SER A 195 -31.18 -27.49 15.83
CA SER A 195 -30.12 -26.47 15.66
C SER A 195 -28.97 -26.72 16.65
N PRO A 196 -28.07 -27.68 16.35
CA PRO A 196 -26.93 -28.02 17.22
C PRO A 196 -25.96 -26.84 17.42
N ILE A 197 -25.89 -25.95 16.43
CA ILE A 197 -25.31 -24.62 16.58
C ILE A 197 -26.48 -23.66 16.78
N PRO A 198 -26.53 -22.89 17.88
CA PRO A 198 -27.59 -21.90 18.09
C PRO A 198 -27.63 -20.92 16.92
N THR A 199 -28.83 -20.58 16.44
CA THR A 199 -29.02 -19.72 15.25
C THR A 199 -28.22 -18.42 15.29
N HIS A 200 -28.06 -17.82 16.48
CA HIS A 200 -27.26 -16.61 16.63
C HIS A 200 -25.76 -16.86 16.42
N ILE A 201 -25.24 -17.98 16.90
CA ILE A 201 -23.84 -18.38 16.69
C ILE A 201 -23.60 -18.73 15.22
N ASP A 202 -24.54 -19.45 14.60
CA ASP A 202 -24.48 -19.78 13.17
C ASP A 202 -24.48 -18.50 12.29
N HIS A 203 -25.35 -17.54 12.61
CA HIS A 203 -25.34 -16.22 11.99
C HIS A 203 -24.01 -15.47 12.15
N CYS A 204 -23.42 -15.49 13.36
CA CYS A 204 -22.12 -14.89 13.62
C CYS A 204 -21.02 -15.49 12.73
N ILE A 205 -21.02 -16.82 12.58
CA ILE A 205 -20.05 -17.53 11.73
C ILE A 205 -20.23 -17.13 10.26
N ASP A 206 -21.46 -17.07 9.75
CA ASP A 206 -21.69 -16.70 8.35
C ASP A 206 -21.35 -15.23 8.06
N ILE A 207 -21.65 -14.30 8.98
CA ILE A 207 -21.24 -12.89 8.84
C ILE A 207 -19.71 -12.76 8.81
N LEU A 208 -19.00 -13.47 9.68
CA LEU A 208 -17.53 -13.50 9.66
C LEU A 208 -16.99 -14.04 8.34
N ARG A 209 -17.57 -15.14 7.82
CA ARG A 209 -17.21 -15.70 6.51
C ARG A 209 -17.43 -14.68 5.38
N GLN A 210 -18.56 -13.99 5.36
CA GLN A 210 -18.85 -12.96 4.35
C GLN A 210 -17.89 -11.79 4.45
N SER A 211 -17.58 -11.34 5.67
CA SER A 211 -16.62 -10.26 5.90
C SER A 211 -15.21 -10.64 5.45
N GLU A 212 -14.76 -11.85 5.75
CA GLU A 212 -13.43 -12.33 5.34
C GLU A 212 -13.31 -12.35 3.82
N LEU A 213 -14.34 -12.82 3.11
CA LEU A 213 -14.35 -12.80 1.65
C LEU A 213 -14.41 -11.38 1.07
N CYS A 214 -15.05 -10.43 1.78
CA CYS A 214 -15.11 -9.03 1.37
C CYS A 214 -13.75 -8.32 1.53
N HIS A 215 -12.94 -8.75 2.50
CA HIS A 215 -11.63 -8.15 2.82
C HIS A 215 -10.49 -9.15 2.59
N ALA A 216 -10.66 -10.05 1.61
CA ALA A 216 -9.77 -11.19 1.41
C ALA A 216 -8.29 -10.78 1.42
N ASP A 217 -7.57 -11.28 2.40
CA ASP A 217 -6.15 -11.04 2.56
C ASP A 217 -5.36 -11.86 1.53
N MET A 218 -4.77 -11.16 0.57
CA MET A 218 -4.03 -11.77 -0.54
C MET A 218 -2.54 -11.98 -0.22
N ALA A 219 -2.12 -11.78 1.03
CA ALA A 219 -0.75 -12.08 1.46
C ALA A 219 -0.48 -13.60 1.33
N LEU A 220 0.63 -13.95 0.68
CA LEU A 220 1.00 -15.34 0.51
C LEU A 220 1.63 -15.88 1.78
N MET A 221 1.05 -16.96 2.28
CA MET A 221 1.65 -17.80 3.31
C MET A 221 2.46 -18.92 2.66
N THR A 222 3.59 -19.25 3.28
CA THR A 222 4.48 -20.32 2.83
C THR A 222 4.62 -21.39 3.90
N PHE A 223 5.33 -22.46 3.56
CA PHE A 223 5.59 -23.56 4.46
C PHE A 223 7.09 -23.75 4.64
N GLU A 224 7.51 -24.15 5.85
CA GLU A 224 8.90 -24.51 6.16
C GLU A 224 9.02 -25.91 6.74
N TRP A 225 10.17 -26.54 6.54
CA TRP A 225 10.55 -27.77 7.23
C TRP A 225 11.29 -27.45 8.52
N ARG A 226 10.93 -28.11 9.63
CA ARG A 226 11.64 -28.02 10.92
C ARG A 226 12.19 -29.38 11.30
N GLU A 227 13.37 -29.42 11.91
CA GLU A 227 14.11 -30.68 12.19
C GLU A 227 13.30 -31.73 12.98
N ASN A 228 12.39 -31.29 13.84
CA ASN A 228 11.60 -32.17 14.71
C ASN A 228 10.13 -32.30 14.28
N GLU A 229 9.78 -31.84 13.08
CA GLU A 229 8.40 -31.88 12.58
C GLU A 229 8.32 -32.82 11.36
N PRO A 230 7.47 -33.86 11.39
CA PRO A 230 7.32 -34.78 10.26
C PRO A 230 6.59 -34.14 9.05
N ASN A 231 5.93 -33.01 9.27
CA ASN A 231 5.15 -32.28 8.28
C ASN A 231 5.69 -30.84 8.15
N PRO A 232 5.53 -30.21 6.97
CA PRO A 232 5.89 -28.82 6.82
C PRO A 232 4.93 -27.93 7.63
N VAL A 233 5.47 -26.90 8.27
CA VAL A 233 4.73 -25.99 9.15
C VAL A 233 4.39 -24.71 8.38
N ASN A 234 3.16 -24.23 8.51
CA ASN A 234 2.71 -22.97 7.94
C ASN A 234 3.43 -21.78 8.58
N ILE A 235 3.89 -20.84 7.75
CA ILE A 235 4.42 -19.55 8.17
C ILE A 235 3.32 -18.49 7.95
N HIS A 236 2.86 -17.87 9.04
CA HIS A 236 1.89 -16.78 8.99
C HIS A 236 2.53 -15.41 9.22
N HIS A 237 3.85 -15.34 9.40
CA HIS A 237 4.59 -14.10 9.66
C HIS A 237 4.79 -13.19 8.42
N THR A 238 4.10 -13.47 7.32
CA THR A 238 4.18 -12.64 6.11
C THR A 238 3.58 -11.24 6.39
N PRO A 239 4.01 -10.16 5.72
CA PRO A 239 3.39 -8.85 5.89
C PRO A 239 1.96 -8.83 5.32
N HIS A 240 1.02 -8.35 6.13
CA HIS A 240 -0.39 -8.18 5.83
C HIS A 240 -0.76 -6.69 5.79
N ILE A 241 -1.78 -6.32 5.01
CA ILE A 241 -2.29 -4.95 4.96
C ILE A 241 -3.34 -4.80 6.05
N CYS A 242 -2.99 -4.11 7.14
CA CYS A 242 -3.86 -3.96 8.31
C CYS A 242 -4.29 -2.50 8.47
N ALA A 243 -5.51 -2.30 8.98
CA ALA A 243 -5.97 -0.95 9.32
C ALA A 243 -5.26 -0.46 10.60
N ASN A 244 -4.91 0.82 10.64
CA ASN A 244 -4.28 1.41 11.82
C ASN A 244 -5.28 1.49 12.99
N THR A 245 -5.04 0.70 14.02
CA THR A 245 -5.98 0.52 15.15
C THR A 245 -6.08 1.77 16.02
N GLU A 246 -5.00 2.53 16.20
CA GLU A 246 -5.00 3.76 17.01
C GLU A 246 -5.90 4.83 16.40
N ARG A 247 -5.83 5.02 15.06
CA ARG A 247 -6.69 5.97 14.35
C ARG A 247 -8.15 5.57 14.43
N ILE A 248 -8.45 4.28 14.25
CA ILE A 248 -9.80 3.74 14.39
C ILE A 248 -10.34 3.95 15.80
N THR A 249 -9.52 3.64 16.81
CA THR A 249 -9.89 3.81 18.23
C THR A 249 -10.24 5.26 18.53
N SER A 250 -9.33 6.16 18.16
CA SER A 250 -9.49 7.60 18.40
C SER A 250 -10.72 8.16 17.67
N PHE A 251 -11.09 7.60 16.52
CA PHE A 251 -12.30 7.99 15.81
C PHE A 251 -13.56 7.48 16.50
N LEU A 252 -13.59 6.20 16.87
CA LEU A 252 -14.75 5.60 17.52
C LEU A 252 -15.04 6.24 18.88
N GLU A 253 -14.03 6.61 19.66
CA GLU A 253 -14.22 7.37 20.89
C GLU A 253 -14.97 8.70 20.68
N ARG A 254 -14.83 9.33 19.51
CA ARG A 254 -15.52 10.60 19.17
C ARG A 254 -16.96 10.39 18.73
N VAL A 255 -17.26 9.29 18.04
CA VAL A 255 -18.56 9.07 17.38
C VAL A 255 -19.45 8.06 18.10
N SER A 256 -18.89 7.28 19.03
CA SER A 256 -19.64 6.34 19.84
C SER A 256 -20.54 7.09 20.81
N VAL A 257 -21.75 6.56 20.97
CA VAL A 257 -22.74 7.07 21.92
C VAL A 257 -23.15 5.96 22.88
N PRO A 258 -23.60 6.31 24.10
CA PRO A 258 -24.20 5.34 25.00
C PRO A 258 -25.36 4.62 24.29
N PRO A 259 -25.48 3.29 24.43
CA PRO A 259 -26.52 2.52 23.76
C PRO A 259 -27.93 2.74 24.35
N PHE A 260 -28.05 3.57 25.39
CA PHE A 260 -29.26 3.74 26.19
C PHE A 260 -29.70 5.21 26.24
N GLY A 261 -30.99 5.41 26.14
CA GLY A 261 -31.72 6.63 26.46
C GLY A 261 -32.19 7.41 25.25
N LEU A 262 -31.71 7.05 24.06
CA LEU A 262 -31.64 7.95 22.92
C LEU A 262 -32.55 7.54 21.76
N THR A 263 -33.18 6.36 21.79
CA THR A 263 -33.95 5.83 20.65
C THR A 263 -35.40 5.53 21.01
N MET A 264 -36.29 5.60 20.01
CA MET A 264 -37.70 5.27 20.16
C MET A 264 -38.20 4.52 18.93
N ASN A 265 -38.93 3.43 19.13
CA ASN A 265 -39.55 2.70 18.03
C ASN A 265 -40.69 3.56 17.43
N PRO A 266 -40.64 3.91 16.13
CA PRO A 266 -41.59 4.84 15.53
C PRO A 266 -43.01 4.25 15.38
N PHE A 267 -43.16 2.93 15.41
CA PHE A 267 -44.45 2.25 15.28
C PHE A 267 -45.15 2.04 16.62
N THR A 268 -44.39 1.76 17.67
CA THR A 268 -44.95 1.42 18.99
C THR A 268 -44.84 2.55 20.00
N GLY A 269 -44.03 3.59 19.74
CA GLY A 269 -43.73 4.66 20.68
C GLY A 269 -42.96 4.20 21.92
N LYS A 270 -42.46 2.95 21.93
CA LYS A 270 -41.73 2.37 23.06
C LYS A 270 -40.24 2.42 22.83
N ARG A 271 -39.48 2.54 23.92
CA ARG A 271 -38.03 2.35 23.91
C ARG A 271 -37.69 0.85 23.77
N PRO A 272 -36.57 0.51 23.14
CA PRO A 272 -36.08 -0.87 23.13
C PRO A 272 -35.89 -1.44 24.54
N LEU A 273 -36.03 -2.75 24.73
CA LEU A 273 -35.90 -3.38 26.05
C LEU A 273 -34.47 -3.33 26.61
N TRP A 274 -33.48 -3.25 25.71
CA TRP A 274 -32.08 -3.04 26.09
C TRP A 274 -31.80 -1.56 26.41
N ASP A 275 -32.69 -0.63 26.05
CA ASP A 275 -32.61 0.80 26.36
C ASP A 275 -33.22 1.06 27.75
N VAL A 276 -32.50 0.62 28.79
CA VAL A 276 -32.88 0.85 30.18
C VAL A 276 -32.33 2.22 30.61
N PRO A 277 -33.13 3.12 31.20
CA PRO A 277 -32.58 4.31 31.85
C PRO A 277 -31.56 3.85 32.87
N ASN A 278 -30.37 4.48 32.88
CA ASN A 278 -29.37 4.26 33.94
C ASN A 278 -30.10 4.15 35.28
N HIS A 279 -29.81 3.08 36.02
CA HIS A 279 -30.14 3.05 37.44
C HIS A 279 -29.63 4.36 38.04
N ALA A 280 -30.56 5.11 38.65
CA ALA A 280 -30.23 6.16 39.60
C ALA A 280 -29.41 5.58 40.77
#